data_AF-A0A836C9S5-F1
#
_entry.id   AF-A0A836C9S5-F1
#
_cell.length_a   1.000
_cell.length_b   1.000
_cell.length_c   1.000
_cell.angle_alpha   90.00
_cell.angle_beta   90.00
_cell.angle_gamma   90.00
#
_symmetry.space_group_name_H-M   'P 1'
#
loop_
_entity.id
_entity.type
_entity.pdbx_description
1 polymer ?
#
loop_
_entity_poly.entity_id
_entity_poly.type
_entity_poly.pdbx_seq_one_letter_code
_entity_poly.pdbx_strand_id
1 'polypeptide(L)'
;VVEFLDAAAALRWLELPRAQPGGADESERLALFLNLYHLMVLHAYLLVGPPGGAIKWSSYLSGLSYEIGGDVLSLAELEHCVIRAAAAPAKQYPSKLLVPSEKYAFALSAVEPRVNFALCCGGS
;
A
#
# COMPACT_ATOMS: atom_id res chain seq x y z
N VAL A 1 -2.34 -12.33 18.20
CA VAL A 1 -1.20 -11.48 17.75
C VAL A 1 -0.11 -12.34 17.13
N VAL A 2 0.40 -13.37 17.81
CA VAL A 2 1.45 -14.26 17.24
C VAL A 2 1.02 -14.90 15.91
N GLU A 3 -0.13 -15.58 15.86
CA GLU A 3 -0.59 -16.20 14.59
C GLU A 3 -0.84 -15.20 13.45
N PHE A 4 -1.21 -13.97 13.79
CA PHE A 4 -1.37 -12.89 12.81
C PHE A 4 -0.01 -12.48 12.23
N LEU A 5 1.02 -12.36 13.07
CA LEU A 5 2.37 -12.02 12.62
C LEU A 5 2.98 -13.17 11.83
N ASP A 6 2.72 -14.42 12.19
CA ASP A 6 3.17 -15.59 11.42
C ASP A 6 2.51 -15.63 10.03
N ALA A 7 1.20 -15.36 9.96
CA ALA A 7 0.49 -15.24 8.69
C ALA A 7 0.98 -14.04 7.84
N ALA A 8 1.23 -12.89 8.47
CA ALA A 8 1.82 -11.74 7.78
C ALA A 8 3.24 -12.03 7.29
N ALA A 9 4.04 -12.76 8.06
CA ALA A 9 5.38 -13.18 7.67
C ALA A 9 5.37 -14.14 6.49
N ALA A 10 4.28 -14.89 6.26
CA ALA A 10 4.15 -15.74 5.07
C ALA A 10 4.06 -14.93 3.78
N LEU A 11 3.68 -13.64 3.83
CA LEU A 11 3.60 -12.76 2.65
C LEU A 11 4.95 -12.57 1.95
N ARG A 12 6.07 -12.75 2.65
CA ARG A 12 7.41 -12.70 2.04
C ARG A 12 7.60 -13.74 0.95
N TRP A 13 6.88 -14.85 1.02
CA TRP A 13 6.93 -15.95 0.06
C TRP A 13 5.86 -15.85 -1.03
N LEU A 14 5.08 -14.76 -1.04
CA LEU A 14 4.04 -14.55 -2.03
C LEU A 14 4.65 -14.30 -3.41
N GLU A 15 4.31 -15.15 -4.37
CA GLU A 15 4.72 -14.94 -5.76
C GLU A 15 3.89 -13.82 -6.38
N LEU A 16 4.54 -12.70 -6.66
CA LEU A 16 3.94 -11.55 -7.32
C LEU A 16 4.45 -11.43 -8.76
N PRO A 17 3.74 -12.00 -9.75
CA PRO A 17 4.17 -11.91 -11.14
C PRO A 17 4.17 -10.45 -11.60
N ARG A 18 5.00 -10.13 -12.59
CA ARG A 18 5.05 -8.79 -13.20
C ARG A 18 3.66 -8.41 -13.70
N ALA A 19 3.24 -7.18 -13.41
CA ALA A 19 1.98 -6.65 -13.91
C ALA A 19 2.04 -6.50 -15.44
N GLN A 20 0.98 -6.93 -16.11
CA GLN A 20 0.81 -6.77 -17.56
C GLN A 20 -0.34 -5.79 -17.81
N PRO A 21 -0.14 -4.76 -18.65
CA PRO A 21 -1.21 -3.82 -19.00
C PRO A 21 -2.40 -4.55 -19.61
N GLY A 22 -3.58 -4.44 -18.99
CA GLY A 22 -4.80 -5.11 -19.45
C GLY A 22 -4.80 -6.63 -19.25
N GLY A 23 -3.95 -7.15 -18.37
CA GLY A 23 -3.99 -8.53 -17.92
C GLY A 23 -5.27 -8.85 -17.16
N ALA A 24 -5.74 -10.09 -17.26
CA ALA A 24 -6.93 -10.55 -16.56
C ALA A 24 -6.79 -10.53 -15.02
N ASP A 25 -5.57 -10.41 -14.51
CA ASP A 25 -5.20 -10.45 -13.08
C ASP A 25 -5.18 -9.08 -12.40
N GLU A 26 -5.38 -7.97 -13.14
CA GLU A 26 -5.21 -6.62 -12.58
C GLU A 26 -6.25 -6.31 -11.47
N SER A 27 -7.47 -6.81 -11.60
CA SER A 27 -8.51 -6.66 -10.57
C SER A 27 -8.25 -7.50 -9.32
N GLU A 28 -7.75 -8.74 -9.48
CA GLU A 28 -7.38 -9.61 -8.36
C GLU A 28 -6.22 -9.02 -7.58
N ARG A 29 -5.22 -8.50 -8.30
CA ARG A 29 -4.06 -7.81 -7.75
C ARG A 29 -4.43 -6.53 -7.02
N LEU A 30 -5.33 -5.72 -7.60
CA LEU A 30 -5.87 -4.54 -6.91
C LEU A 30 -6.57 -4.94 -5.60
N ALA A 31 -7.41 -5.97 -5.63
CA ALA A 31 -8.09 -6.46 -4.42
C ALA A 31 -7.10 -6.95 -3.36
N LEU A 32 -6.07 -7.70 -3.77
CA LEU A 32 -4.99 -8.13 -2.89
C LEU A 32 -4.30 -6.94 -2.21
N PHE A 33 -3.86 -5.94 -2.98
CA PHE A 33 -3.14 -4.80 -2.43
C PHE A 33 -4.02 -3.87 -1.59
N LEU A 34 -5.30 -3.70 -1.94
CA LEU A 34 -6.25 -2.97 -1.08
C LEU A 34 -6.47 -3.67 0.25
N ASN A 35 -6.70 -5.00 0.22
CA ASN A 35 -6.85 -5.79 1.44
C ASN A 35 -5.60 -5.68 2.32
N LEU A 36 -4.42 -5.74 1.70
CA LEU A 36 -3.14 -5.62 2.40
C LEU A 36 -2.95 -4.23 3.00
N TYR A 37 -3.31 -3.18 2.27
CA TYR A 37 -3.29 -1.81 2.74
C TYR A 37 -4.21 -1.63 3.97
N HIS A 38 -5.45 -2.09 3.91
CA HIS A 38 -6.37 -2.01 5.06
C HIS A 38 -5.89 -2.85 6.25
N LEU A 39 -5.28 -4.00 6.00
CA LEU A 39 -4.70 -4.84 7.04
C LEU A 39 -3.54 -4.13 7.76
N MET A 40 -2.64 -3.51 7.00
CA MET A 40 -1.52 -2.74 7.54
C MET A 40 -2.00 -1.51 8.31
N VAL A 41 -3.03 -0.81 7.83
CA VAL A 41 -3.68 0.30 8.56
C VAL A 41 -4.27 -0.18 9.89
N LEU A 42 -5.01 -1.30 9.87
CA LEU A 42 -5.59 -1.87 11.09
C LEU A 42 -4.50 -2.31 12.06
N HIS A 43 -3.41 -2.90 11.58
CA HIS A 43 -2.28 -3.28 12.41
C HIS A 43 -1.62 -2.06 13.05
N ALA A 44 -1.40 -0.98 12.28
CA ALA A 44 -0.90 0.27 12.83
C ALA A 44 -1.86 0.80 13.91
N TYR A 45 -3.17 0.77 13.66
CA TYR A 45 -4.19 1.20 14.61
C TYR A 45 -4.13 0.41 15.94
N LEU A 46 -3.87 -0.90 15.88
CA LEU A 46 -3.73 -1.73 17.07
C LEU A 46 -2.45 -1.41 17.87
N LEU A 47 -1.37 -1.01 17.20
CA LEU A 47 -0.09 -0.72 17.85
C LEU A 47 -0.03 0.69 18.46
N VAL A 48 -0.54 1.69 17.74
CA VAL A 48 -0.38 3.12 18.10
C VAL A 48 -1.71 3.87 18.31
N GLY A 49 -2.85 3.20 18.17
CA GLY A 49 -4.19 3.75 18.37
C GLY A 49 -4.79 4.42 17.13
N PRO A 50 -5.82 5.26 17.27
CA PRO A 50 -6.33 6.06 16.14
C PRO A 50 -5.36 7.17 15.72
N PRO A 51 -5.23 7.44 14.40
CA PRO A 51 -4.52 8.61 13.92
C PRO A 51 -5.30 9.87 14.31
N GLY A 52 -4.88 10.53 15.39
CA GLY A 52 -5.43 11.81 15.86
C GLY A 52 -5.06 13.03 15.01
N GLY A 53 -4.87 12.86 13.69
CA GLY A 53 -4.54 13.94 12.73
C GLY A 53 -3.45 13.58 11.70
N ALA A 54 -3.25 14.45 10.72
CA ALA A 54 -2.35 14.23 9.57
C ALA A 54 -0.90 13.90 9.94
N ILE A 55 -0.37 14.44 11.03
CA ILE A 55 0.99 14.16 11.52
C ILE A 55 1.10 12.73 12.07
N LYS A 56 0.05 12.23 12.74
CA LYS A 56 0.04 10.82 13.16
C LYS A 56 -0.13 9.92 11.96
N TRP A 57 -0.97 10.30 10.99
CA TRP A 57 -1.13 9.54 9.74
C TRP A 57 0.19 9.38 8.96
N SER A 58 1.00 10.44 8.83
CA SER A 58 2.30 10.32 8.17
C SER A 58 3.26 9.38 8.92
N SER A 59 3.19 9.35 10.25
CA SER A 59 3.95 8.38 11.05
C SER A 59 3.49 6.93 10.84
N TYR A 60 2.22 6.70 10.49
CA TYR A 60 1.71 5.35 10.19
C TYR A 60 2.20 4.93 8.81
N LEU A 61 2.17 5.86 7.87
CA LEU A 61 2.61 5.67 6.50
C LEU A 61 4.09 5.29 6.39
N SER A 62 4.96 5.89 7.21
CA SER A 62 6.41 5.61 7.22
C SER A 62 6.86 4.60 8.26
N GLY A 63 6.09 4.40 9.33
CA GLY A 63 6.49 3.60 10.49
C GLY A 63 6.18 2.11 10.41
N LEU A 64 5.26 1.69 9.52
CA LEU A 64 4.84 0.29 9.38
C LEU A 64 5.16 -0.23 7.97
N SER A 65 5.91 -1.33 7.92
CA SER A 65 6.33 -1.97 6.68
C SER A 65 6.21 -3.49 6.78
N TYR A 66 5.83 -4.13 5.68
CA TYR A 66 5.78 -5.59 5.55
C TYR A 66 6.75 -6.06 4.46
N GLU A 67 7.30 -7.26 4.62
CA GLU A 67 8.03 -7.96 3.55
C GLU A 67 7.02 -8.74 2.71
N ILE A 68 6.92 -8.42 1.42
CA ILE A 68 5.95 -9.01 0.49
C ILE A 68 6.70 -9.40 -0.79
N GLY A 69 6.67 -10.69 -1.12
CA GLY A 69 7.36 -11.20 -2.31
C GLY A 69 8.87 -10.91 -2.36
N GLY A 70 9.50 -10.77 -1.19
CA GLY A 70 10.93 -10.45 -1.05
C GLY A 70 11.27 -8.94 -1.00
N ASP A 71 10.30 -8.05 -1.21
CA ASP A 71 10.48 -6.60 -1.09
C ASP A 71 9.90 -6.08 0.24
N VAL A 72 10.57 -5.15 0.90
CA VAL A 72 10.05 -4.48 2.10
C VAL A 72 9.29 -3.22 1.68
N LEU A 73 7.99 -3.21 1.94
CA LEU A 73 7.09 -2.14 1.54
C LEU A 73 6.48 -1.48 2.77
N SER A 74 6.68 -0.17 2.87
CA SER A 74 5.90 0.69 3.78
C SER A 74 4.46 0.88 3.28
N LEU A 75 3.58 1.31 4.18
CA LEU A 75 2.20 1.67 3.82
C LEU A 75 2.18 2.80 2.76
N ALA A 76 3.13 3.75 2.83
CA ALA A 76 3.31 4.80 1.82
C ALA A 76 3.70 4.24 0.44
N GLU A 77 4.62 3.27 0.40
CA GLU A 77 5.04 2.62 -0.84
C GLU A 77 3.93 1.78 -1.45
N LEU A 78 3.20 1.04 -0.63
CA LEU A 78 2.06 0.26 -1.08
C LEU A 78 0.99 1.17 -1.71
N GLU A 79 0.67 2.30 -1.08
CA GLU A 79 -0.27 3.27 -1.65
C GLU A 79 0.26 3.89 -2.94
N HIS A 80 1.45 4.50 -2.91
CA HIS A 80 1.91 5.39 -3.98
C HIS A 80 2.67 4.68 -5.10
N CYS A 81 3.48 3.67 -4.77
CA CYS A 81 4.37 2.98 -5.70
C CYS A 81 3.79 1.70 -6.27
N VAL A 82 2.73 1.15 -5.65
CA VAL A 82 2.08 -0.09 -6.08
C VAL A 82 0.65 0.16 -6.54
N ILE A 83 -0.23 0.67 -5.66
CA ILE A 83 -1.65 0.86 -5.97
C ILE A 83 -1.87 2.06 -6.91
N ARG A 84 -1.18 3.17 -6.68
CA ARG A 84 -1.29 4.40 -7.49
C ARG A 84 -0.19 4.55 -8.54
N ALA A 85 0.59 3.50 -8.80
CA ALA A 85 1.77 3.57 -9.66
C ALA A 85 1.47 4.08 -11.09
N ALA A 86 0.34 3.67 -11.66
CA ALA A 86 -0.12 4.11 -12.97
C ALA A 86 -0.77 5.50 -12.96
N ALA A 87 -1.17 6.01 -11.79
CA ALA A 87 -1.81 7.31 -11.67
C ALA A 87 -0.76 8.42 -11.79
N ALA A 88 -1.12 9.51 -12.47
CA ALA A 88 -0.29 10.70 -12.46
C ALA A 88 -0.02 11.13 -11.01
N PRO A 89 1.21 11.58 -10.67
CA PRO A 89 1.54 11.96 -9.30
C PRO A 89 0.50 12.95 -8.78
N ALA A 90 -0.20 12.55 -7.72
CA ALA A 90 -1.24 13.38 -7.13
C ALA A 90 -0.60 14.71 -6.71
N LYS A 91 -1.10 15.83 -7.25
CA LYS A 91 -0.62 17.20 -6.93
C LYS A 91 -0.70 17.56 -5.44
N GLN A 92 -1.29 16.67 -4.61
CA GLN A 92 -1.55 16.87 -3.19
C GLN A 92 -0.34 16.65 -2.27
N TYR A 93 0.74 16.00 -2.75
CA TYR A 93 1.96 15.85 -1.95
C TYR A 93 3.06 16.77 -2.51
N PRO A 94 3.36 17.91 -1.86
CA PRO A 94 4.30 18.89 -2.38
C PRO A 94 5.77 18.46 -2.35
N SER A 95 6.09 17.24 -1.89
CA SER A 95 7.47 16.83 -1.65
C SER A 95 7.77 15.43 -2.15
N LYS A 96 8.79 15.30 -3.03
CA LYS A 96 9.50 14.05 -3.33
C LYS A 96 10.13 13.39 -2.09
N LEU A 97 10.15 14.09 -0.95
CA LEU A 97 10.61 13.60 0.35
C LEU A 97 9.58 12.72 1.07
N LEU A 98 8.30 12.82 0.73
CA LEU A 98 7.23 12.03 1.36
C LEU A 98 6.71 10.88 0.49
N VAL A 99 6.91 10.97 -0.83
CA VAL A 99 6.45 9.96 -1.78
C VAL A 99 7.66 9.13 -2.21
N PRO A 100 7.73 7.85 -1.80
CA PRO A 100 8.78 6.94 -2.26
C PRO A 100 8.75 6.84 -3.80
N SER A 101 9.91 6.71 -4.43
CA SER A 101 10.04 6.66 -5.90
C SER A 101 10.40 5.27 -6.44
N GLU A 102 10.26 4.24 -5.61
CA GLU A 102 10.58 2.88 -5.99
C GLU A 102 9.61 2.32 -7.03
N LYS A 103 10.13 1.46 -7.90
CA LYS A 103 9.36 0.85 -8.98
C LYS A 103 9.29 -0.65 -8.77
N TYR A 104 8.09 -1.13 -8.48
CA TYR A 104 7.83 -2.54 -8.27
C TYR A 104 7.33 -3.20 -9.56
N ALA A 105 7.89 -4.36 -9.92
CA ALA A 105 7.49 -5.08 -11.13
C ALA A 105 6.02 -5.54 -11.07
N PHE A 106 5.49 -5.74 -9.87
CA PHE A 106 4.11 -6.12 -9.60
C PHE A 106 3.15 -4.93 -9.40
N ALA A 107 3.63 -3.69 -9.53
CA ALA A 107 2.81 -2.50 -9.38
C ALA A 107 1.69 -2.44 -10.43
N LEU A 108 0.56 -1.83 -10.08
CA LEU A 108 -0.59 -1.71 -11.00
C LEU A 108 -0.21 -0.87 -12.22
N SER A 109 -0.67 -1.32 -13.39
CA SER A 109 -0.31 -0.75 -14.68
C SER A 109 -1.39 0.15 -15.29
N ALA A 110 -2.63 0.01 -14.83
CA ALA A 110 -3.79 0.80 -15.20
C ALA A 110 -4.25 1.69 -14.04
N VAL A 111 -4.77 2.87 -14.40
CA VAL A 111 -5.40 3.77 -13.44
C VAL A 111 -6.81 3.28 -13.14
N GLU A 112 -7.08 2.92 -11.88
CA GLU A 112 -8.42 2.61 -11.42
C GLU A 112 -9.03 3.82 -10.67
N PRO A 113 -10.01 4.53 -11.24
CA PRO A 113 -10.59 5.74 -10.63
C PRO A 113 -11.26 5.48 -9.26
N ARG A 114 -11.69 4.24 -8.97
CA ARG A 114 -12.34 3.88 -7.70
C ARG A 114 -11.36 3.71 -6.54
N VAL A 115 -10.05 3.67 -6.80
CA VAL A 115 -9.00 3.52 -5.78
C VAL A 115 -9.08 4.60 -4.69
N ASN A 116 -9.43 5.83 -5.04
CA ASN A 116 -9.58 6.92 -4.07
C ASN A 116 -10.65 6.62 -3.00
N PHE A 117 -11.75 6.01 -3.42
CA PHE A 117 -12.79 5.60 -2.50
C PHE A 117 -12.34 4.39 -1.68
N ALA A 118 -11.69 3.41 -2.31
CA ALA A 118 -11.26 2.19 -1.64
C ALA A 118 -10.16 2.42 -0.59
N LEU A 119 -9.22 3.33 -0.84
CA LEU A 119 -8.15 3.62 0.12
C LEU A 119 -8.64 4.40 1.35
N CYS A 120 -9.79 5.09 1.25
CA CYS A 120 -10.41 5.83 2.36
C CYS A 120 -9.38 6.61 3.20
N CYS A 121 -8.49 7.38 2.55
CA CYS A 121 -7.34 8.04 3.20
C CYS A 121 -7.72 9.13 4.23
N GLY A 122 -8.97 9.22 4.67
CA GLY A 122 -9.41 10.13 5.74
C GLY A 122 -9.11 11.60 5.46
N GLY A 123 -9.02 11.99 4.19
CA GLY A 123 -8.70 13.35 3.76
C GLY A 123 -9.84 14.32 4.06
N SER A 124 -9.91 14.78 5.31
CA SER A 124 -10.62 15.97 5.76
C SER A 124 -9.79 16.71 6.79
#